data_AF-A0A934HTI9-F1
#
_entry.id   AF-A0A934HTI9-F1
#
_cell.length_a   1.000
_cell.length_b   1.000
_cell.length_c   1.000
_cell.angle_alpha   90.00
_cell.angle_beta   90.00
_cell.angle_gamma   90.00
#
_symmetry.space_group_name_H-M   'P 1'
#
loop_
_entity.id
_entity.type
_entity.pdbx_description
1 polymer ?
#
loop_
_entity_poly.entity_id
_entity_poly.type
_entity_poly.pdbx_seq_one_letter_code
_entity_poly.pdbx_strand_id
1 'polypeptide(L)'
;MVGFITKIIIFPVILSLSNYIFTYIYYPYFYQAIFVGIILAAITHLIDLALLRPGFLIINTIGEFLVGFAVVYSTQFLLPGASVNLIGTSIAATIITIVEFFINRYLLTNTKLKKLE
;
A
#
# COMPACT_ATOMS: atom_id res chain seq x y z
N MET A 1 -10.28 12.30 1.27
CA MET A 1 -8.98 12.95 1.53
C MET A 1 -8.22 12.36 2.72
N VAL A 2 -8.86 12.09 3.87
CA VAL A 2 -8.15 11.59 5.07
C VAL A 2 -7.51 10.22 4.85
N GLY A 3 -8.17 9.32 4.11
CA GLY A 3 -7.62 8.01 3.76
C GLY A 3 -6.36 8.14 2.93
N PHE A 4 -6.41 8.94 1.86
CA PHE A 4 -5.27 9.21 0.98
C PHE A 4 -4.07 9.80 1.72
N ILE A 5 -4.28 10.83 2.55
CA ILE A 5 -3.21 11.47 3.34
C ILE A 5 -2.59 10.47 4.32
N THR A 6 -3.39 9.58 4.89
CA THR A 6 -2.87 8.55 5.79
C THR A 6 -1.98 7.56 5.01
N LYS A 7 -2.43 7.12 3.83
CA LYS A 7 -1.70 6.17 2.97
C LYS A 7 -0.38 6.77 2.45
N ILE A 8 -0.37 8.04 2.06
CA ILE A 8 0.83 8.71 1.51
C ILE A 8 1.97 8.80 2.52
N ILE A 9 1.67 8.77 3.82
CA ILE A 9 2.67 8.76 4.88
C ILE A 9 3.05 7.32 5.23
N ILE A 10 2.04 6.46 5.44
CA ILE A 10 2.27 5.14 6.00
C ILE A 10 2.93 4.18 5.01
N PHE A 11 2.60 4.20 3.72
CA PHE A 11 3.18 3.25 2.77
C PHE A 11 4.67 3.48 2.52
N PRO A 12 5.15 4.72 2.30
CA PRO A 12 6.58 4.99 2.27
C PRO A 12 7.31 4.50 3.52
N VAL A 13 6.72 4.67 4.70
CA VAL A 13 7.30 4.20 5.97
C VAL A 13 7.38 2.67 5.98
N ILE A 14 6.31 1.96 5.65
CA ILE A 14 6.29 0.49 5.61
C ILE A 14 7.32 -0.05 4.62
N LEU A 15 7.39 0.50 3.40
CA LEU A 15 8.34 0.04 2.39
C LEU A 15 9.78 0.36 2.77
N SER A 16 10.03 1.54 3.34
CA SER A 16 11.35 1.91 3.83
C SER A 16 11.81 0.99 4.95
N LEU A 17 10.95 0.71 5.93
CA LEU A 17 11.24 -0.25 7.00
C LEU A 17 11.44 -1.66 6.44
N SER A 18 10.63 -2.07 5.48
CA SER A 18 10.74 -3.40 4.86
C SER A 18 12.07 -3.58 4.14
N ASN A 19 12.60 -2.52 3.51
CA ASN A 19 13.93 -2.51 2.91
C ASN A 19 15.06 -2.71 3.92
N TYR A 20 14.92 -2.20 5.15
CA TYR A 20 15.93 -2.36 6.19
C TYR A 20 15.83 -3.68 6.95
N ILE A 21 14.61 -4.19 7.14
CA ILE A 21 14.34 -5.37 7.96
C ILE A 21 14.46 -6.66 7.14
N PHE A 22 14.00 -6.66 5.88
CA PHE A 22 13.92 -7.87 5.07
C PHE A 22 15.01 -7.89 4.00
N THR A 23 15.83 -8.93 4.00
CA THR A 23 16.82 -9.18 2.94
C THR A 23 16.20 -9.44 1.56
N TYR A 24 14.89 -9.74 1.51
CA TYR A 24 14.16 -10.06 0.29
C TYR A 24 13.60 -8.84 -0.46
N ILE A 25 13.74 -7.64 0.12
CA ILE A 25 13.33 -6.37 -0.48
C ILE A 25 14.51 -5.43 -0.41
N TYR A 26 15.06 -5.09 -1.56
CA TYR A 26 16.21 -4.22 -1.65
C TYR A 26 15.95 -3.08 -2.65
N TYR A 27 15.99 -1.86 -2.13
CA TYR A 27 16.02 -0.61 -2.86
C TYR A 27 17.37 0.07 -2.60
N PRO A 28 18.24 0.21 -3.62
CA PRO A 28 19.55 0.83 -3.47
C PRO A 28 19.51 2.25 -2.90
N TYR A 29 18.46 3.00 -3.25
CA TYR A 29 18.31 4.38 -2.85
C TYR A 29 17.03 4.58 -2.05
N PHE A 30 17.13 5.32 -0.94
CA PHE A 30 16.00 5.58 -0.05
C PHE A 30 14.80 6.24 -0.73
N TYR A 31 15.04 7.11 -1.72
CA TYR A 31 13.97 7.77 -2.47
C TYR A 31 13.12 6.79 -3.30
N GLN A 32 13.66 5.63 -3.68
CA GLN A 32 12.91 4.62 -4.44
C GLN A 32 11.77 4.04 -3.60
N ALA A 33 12.04 3.67 -2.34
CA ALA A 33 11.02 3.16 -1.43
C ALA A 33 9.92 4.20 -1.16
N ILE A 34 10.30 5.48 -1.01
CA ILE A 34 9.34 6.58 -0.87
C ILE A 34 8.47 6.72 -2.12
N PHE A 35 9.09 6.77 -3.29
CA PHE A 35 8.40 6.94 -4.55
C PHE A 35 7.38 5.81 -4.81
N VAL A 36 7.77 4.56 -4.56
CA VAL A 36 6.88 3.40 -4.66
C VAL A 36 5.73 3.52 -3.66
N GLY A 37 6.00 3.95 -2.43
CA GLY A 37 4.96 4.12 -1.42
C GLY A 37 3.93 5.19 -1.81
N ILE A 38 4.37 6.30 -2.41
CA ILE A 38 3.48 7.35 -2.90
C ILE A 38 2.62 6.86 -4.06
N ILE A 39 3.22 6.17 -5.04
CA ILE A 39 2.47 5.56 -6.17
C ILE A 39 1.43 4.59 -5.62
N LEU A 40 1.83 3.74 -4.69
CA LEU A 40 0.93 2.74 -4.13
C LEU A 40 -0.23 3.41 -3.40
N ALA A 41 0.03 4.46 -2.62
CA ALA A 41 -1.01 5.23 -1.93
C ALA A 41 -2.02 5.84 -2.91
N ALA A 42 -1.55 6.33 -4.06
CA ALA A 42 -2.43 6.85 -5.11
C ALA A 42 -3.29 5.74 -5.71
N ILE A 43 -2.70 4.61 -6.10
CA ILE A 43 -3.44 3.53 -6.76
C ILE A 43 -4.45 2.90 -5.80
N THR A 44 -4.07 2.57 -4.57
CA THR A 44 -5.02 1.95 -3.64
C THR A 44 -6.10 2.92 -3.17
N HIS A 45 -5.81 4.22 -3.13
CA HIS A 45 -6.86 5.21 -2.91
C HIS A 45 -7.89 5.24 -4.05
N LEU A 46 -7.48 5.06 -5.31
CA LEU A 46 -8.44 4.93 -6.42
C LEU A 46 -9.32 3.68 -6.28
N ILE A 47 -8.76 2.58 -5.75
CA ILE A 47 -9.53 1.37 -5.43
C ILE A 47 -10.58 1.68 -4.36
N ASP A 48 -10.21 2.41 -3.30
CA ASP A 48 -11.15 2.80 -2.25
C ASP A 48 -12.30 3.64 -2.81
N LEU A 49 -11.99 4.63 -3.65
CA LEU A 49 -13.02 5.48 -4.26
C LEU A 49 -14.02 4.66 -5.08
N ALA A 50 -13.54 3.59 -5.74
CA ALA A 50 -14.40 2.70 -6.52
C ALA A 50 -15.20 1.71 -5.65
N LEU A 51 -14.54 1.05 -4.70
CA LEU A 51 -15.04 -0.17 -4.04
C LEU A 51 -15.36 0.00 -2.55
N LEU A 52 -14.79 0.98 -1.84
CA LEU A 52 -14.93 1.10 -0.40
C LEU A 52 -16.37 1.50 -0.01
N ARG A 53 -17.18 0.52 0.35
CA ARG A 53 -18.59 0.67 0.76
C ARG A 53 -18.92 -0.27 1.92
N PRO A 54 -19.93 0.04 2.75
CA PRO A 54 -20.40 -0.92 3.76
C PRO A 54 -20.74 -2.26 3.10
N GLY A 55 -20.18 -3.36 3.63
CA GLY A 55 -20.31 -4.71 3.05
C GLY A 55 -19.23 -5.11 2.04
N PHE A 56 -18.46 -4.16 1.49
CA PHE A 56 -17.40 -4.40 0.49
C PHE A 56 -15.99 -4.34 1.07
N LEU A 57 -15.83 -4.15 2.39
CA LEU A 57 -14.52 -4.00 3.05
C LEU A 57 -13.54 -5.13 2.67
N ILE A 58 -13.97 -6.38 2.73
CA ILE A 58 -13.11 -7.55 2.44
C ILE A 58 -12.71 -7.57 0.96
N ILE A 59 -13.63 -7.31 0.06
CA ILE A 59 -13.36 -7.28 -1.39
C ILE A 59 -12.38 -6.15 -1.73
N ASN A 60 -12.57 -4.96 -1.13
CA ASN A 60 -11.64 -3.84 -1.26
C ASN A 60 -10.24 -4.23 -0.78
N THR A 61 -10.15 -4.84 0.40
CA THR A 61 -8.88 -5.27 1.01
C THR A 61 -8.15 -6.30 0.14
N ILE A 62 -8.87 -7.26 -0.46
CA ILE A 62 -8.28 -8.23 -1.40
C ILE A 62 -7.77 -7.51 -2.65
N GLY A 63 -8.53 -6.56 -3.19
CA GLY A 63 -8.11 -5.75 -4.34
C GLY A 63 -6.84 -4.95 -4.04
N GLU A 64 -6.79 -4.31 -2.88
CA GLU A 64 -5.63 -3.58 -2.39
C GLU A 64 -4.40 -4.49 -2.22
N PHE A 65 -4.58 -5.70 -1.68
CA PHE A 65 -3.49 -6.68 -1.59
C PHE A 65 -2.94 -7.06 -2.96
N LEU A 66 -3.81 -7.39 -3.91
CA LEU A 66 -3.38 -7.81 -5.25
C LEU A 66 -2.65 -6.68 -5.97
N VAL A 67 -3.14 -5.45 -5.85
CA VAL A 67 -2.48 -4.28 -6.42
C VAL A 67 -1.18 -3.98 -5.71
N GLY A 68 -1.14 -4.01 -4.38
CA GLY A 68 0.07 -3.85 -3.59
C GLY A 68 1.14 -4.86 -3.97
N PHE A 69 0.75 -6.12 -4.08
CA PHE A 69 1.64 -7.19 -4.54
C PHE A 69 2.16 -6.93 -5.95
N ALA A 70 1.27 -6.65 -6.91
CA ALA A 70 1.66 -6.41 -8.29
C ALA A 70 2.60 -5.20 -8.41
N VAL A 71 2.26 -4.08 -7.79
CA VAL A 71 3.05 -2.84 -7.83
C VAL A 71 4.43 -3.06 -7.21
N VAL A 72 4.50 -3.64 -6.00
CA VAL A 72 5.77 -3.88 -5.30
C VAL A 72 6.64 -4.88 -6.07
N TYR A 73 6.05 -5.93 -6.64
CA TYR A 73 6.80 -6.89 -7.45
C TYR A 73 7.33 -6.27 -8.73
N SER A 74 6.54 -5.40 -9.37
CA SER A 74 6.93 -4.72 -10.59
C SER A 74 8.09 -3.73 -10.41
N THR A 75 8.36 -3.25 -9.19
CA THR A 75 9.43 -2.26 -8.97
C THR A 75 10.81 -2.77 -9.35
N GLN A 76 11.07 -4.09 -9.23
CA GLN A 76 12.36 -4.68 -9.62
C GLN A 76 12.66 -4.51 -11.12
N PHE A 77 11.62 -4.40 -11.96
CA PHE A 77 11.76 -4.23 -13.41
C PHE A 77 11.81 -2.75 -13.81
N LEU A 78 11.25 -1.87 -12.99
CA LEU A 78 11.10 -0.45 -13.30
C LEU A 78 12.20 0.42 -12.67
N LEU A 79 12.75 0.00 -11.53
CA LEU A 79 13.70 0.78 -10.76
C LEU A 79 15.11 0.18 -10.88
N PRO A 80 16.11 0.98 -11.30
CA PRO A 80 17.46 0.47 -11.48
C PRO A 80 18.07 0.02 -10.14
N GLY A 81 18.56 -1.22 -10.13
CA GLY A 81 19.21 -1.85 -8.99
C GLY A 81 18.25 -2.35 -7.89
N ALA A 82 16.93 -2.13 -8.02
CA ALA A 82 15.96 -2.69 -7.09
C ALA A 82 15.88 -4.21 -7.27
N SER A 83 15.87 -4.94 -6.16
CA SER A 83 15.75 -6.41 -6.14
C SER A 83 14.70 -6.80 -5.13
N VAL A 84 13.60 -7.39 -5.62
CA VAL A 84 12.47 -7.79 -4.79
C VAL A 84 12.04 -9.20 -5.20
N ASN A 85 12.09 -10.15 -4.28
CA ASN A 85 11.63 -11.52 -4.55
C ASN A 85 10.13 -11.67 -4.23
N LEU A 86 9.49 -12.72 -4.75
CA LEU A 86 8.10 -13.09 -4.48
C LEU A 86 7.79 -13.16 -2.98
N ILE A 87 8.70 -13.76 -2.18
CA ILE A 87 8.51 -13.87 -0.72
C ILE A 87 8.49 -12.47 -0.06
N GLY A 88 9.46 -11.62 -0.40
CA GLY A 88 9.53 -10.25 0.11
C GLY A 88 8.29 -9.45 -0.28
N THR A 89 7.88 -9.57 -1.54
CA THR A 89 6.67 -8.93 -2.06
C THR A 89 5.42 -9.37 -1.30
N SER A 90 5.23 -10.68 -1.11
CA SER A 90 4.09 -11.23 -0.35
C SER A 90 4.03 -10.66 1.06
N ILE A 91 5.17 -10.61 1.75
CA ILE A 91 5.26 -10.08 3.11
C ILE A 91 4.92 -8.58 3.14
N ALA A 92 5.56 -7.77 2.29
CA ALA A 92 5.30 -6.33 2.25
C ALA A 92 3.84 -6.02 1.87
N ALA A 93 3.31 -6.67 0.82
CA ALA A 93 1.92 -6.50 0.42
C ALA A 93 0.96 -6.90 1.55
N THR A 94 1.25 -7.97 2.28
CA THR A 94 0.44 -8.39 3.44
C THR A 94 0.46 -7.33 4.55
N ILE A 95 1.64 -6.80 4.91
CA ILE A 95 1.76 -5.77 5.96
C ILE A 95 0.98 -4.52 5.56
N ILE A 96 1.14 -4.06 4.32
CA ILE A 96 0.41 -2.89 3.78
C ILE A 96 -1.09 -3.14 3.84
N THR A 97 -1.55 -4.30 3.38
CA THR A 97 -2.97 -4.67 3.37
C THR A 97 -3.56 -4.74 4.78
N ILE A 98 -2.83 -5.29 5.74
CA ILE A 98 -3.29 -5.33 7.15
C ILE A 98 -3.53 -3.90 7.66
N VAL A 99 -2.59 -3.00 7.38
CA VAL A 99 -2.71 -1.60 7.77
C VAL A 99 -3.87 -0.91 7.04
N GLU A 100 -4.02 -1.14 5.74
CA GLU A 100 -5.15 -0.64 4.94
C GLU A 100 -6.49 -1.13 5.47
N PHE A 101 -6.60 -2.40 5.86
CA PHE A 101 -7.82 -2.94 6.45
C PHE A 101 -8.26 -2.12 7.68
N PHE A 102 -7.33 -1.74 8.56
CA PHE A 102 -7.64 -0.90 9.72
C PHE A 102 -8.02 0.53 9.32
N ILE A 103 -7.31 1.14 8.36
CA ILE A 103 -7.63 2.48 7.83
C ILE A 103 -9.04 2.48 7.23
N ASN A 104 -9.33 1.53 6.35
CA ASN A 104 -10.61 1.42 5.65
C ASN A 104 -11.77 1.11 6.59
N ARG A 105 -11.54 0.24 7.58
CA ARG A 105 -12.52 0.00 8.64
C ARG A 105 -12.80 1.28 9.42
N TYR A 106 -11.76 2.03 9.78
CA TYR A 106 -11.91 3.31 10.50
C TYR A 106 -12.69 4.35 9.67
N LEU A 107 -12.42 4.46 8.37
CA LEU A 107 -13.15 5.35 7.46
C LEU A 107 -14.63 4.96 7.30
N LEU A 108 -14.94 3.66 7.24
CA LEU A 108 -16.33 3.19 7.17
C LEU A 108 -17.10 3.40 8.47
N THR A 109 -16.46 3.23 9.63
CA THR A 109 -17.09 3.50 10.93
C THR A 109 -17.34 5.01 11.11
N ASN A 110 -16.45 5.86 10.61
CA ASN A 110 -16.57 7.31 10.70
C ASN A 110 -17.10 7.92 9.40
N THR A 111 -18.41 7.77 9.16
CA THR A 111 -19.10 8.27 7.95
C THR A 111 -18.90 9.77 7.68
N LYS A 112 -18.63 10.59 8.71
CA LYS A 112 -18.26 12.01 8.52
C LYS A 112 -16.92 12.16 7.77
N LEU A 113 -15.95 11.29 8.03
CA LEU A 113 -14.64 11.29 7.35
C LEU A 113 -14.77 10.79 5.91
N LYS A 114 -15.62 9.79 5.68
CA LYS A 114 -15.91 9.30 4.32
C LYS A 114 -16.57 10.35 3.42
N LYS A 115 -17.41 11.23 3.99
CA LYS A 115 -18.09 12.29 3.22
C LYS A 115 -17.14 13.42 2.78
N LEU A 116 -15.92 13.45 3.33
CA LEU A 116 -14.85 14.40 2.98
C LEU A 116 -13.88 13.80 1.94
N GLU A 117 -14.24 12.67 1.33
CA GLU A 117 -13.54 12.03 0.22
C GLU A 117 -14.45 11.98 -1.00
#